data_AF-A0A133NE21-F1
#
_entry.id   AF-A0A133NE21-F1
#
_cell.length_a   1.000
_cell.length_b   1.000
_cell.length_c   1.000
_cell.angle_alpha   90.00
_cell.angle_beta   90.00
_cell.angle_gamma   90.00
#
_symmetry.space_group_name_H-M   'P 1'
#
loop_
_entity.id
_entity.type
_entity.pdbx_description
1 polymer ?
#
loop_
_entity_poly.entity_id
_entity_poly.type
_entity_poly.pdbx_seq_one_letter_code
_entity_poly.pdbx_strand_id
1 'polypeptide(L)'
;MLTIVHIYNEELEKIESLYVTTLQDFKKNPKKFYPDWKSNYHATDLDIKYPKLEDGNIQEKTREELAVEGVEISLNEGEIIQDGKIIVLQKPSVWHKWSGTKWIVNLEDVKKEKLEELKIKRDELCKENLEMNGSLFQVRNSEDRGKFDRIFLGLLAKVLKGEDTEEWRLADNTYKDFTYTELSKIPELYSERERKIFKQFKSLDTALKLATTIEDIEKITF
;
A
#
# COMPACT_ATOMS: atom_id res chain seq x y z
N MET A 1 25.23 15.88 -32.82
CA MET A 1 25.37 15.49 -31.41
C MET A 1 26.64 14.65 -31.31
N LEU A 2 27.46 14.80 -30.28
CA LEU A 2 28.62 13.93 -30.06
C LEU A 2 28.19 12.77 -29.16
N THR A 3 28.70 11.57 -29.44
CA THR A 3 28.48 10.34 -28.68
C THR A 3 29.82 9.86 -28.13
N ILE A 4 29.83 9.30 -26.93
CA ILE A 4 31.02 8.63 -26.39
C ILE A 4 31.03 7.19 -26.91
N VAL A 5 32.14 6.77 -27.49
CA VAL A 5 32.38 5.39 -27.88
C VAL A 5 33.46 4.81 -26.98
N HIS A 6 33.14 3.67 -26.38
CA HIS A 6 34.02 2.87 -25.53
C HIS A 6 34.65 1.76 -26.37
N ILE A 7 35.97 1.63 -26.28
CA ILE A 7 36.77 0.65 -27.00
C ILE A 7 37.22 -0.45 -26.04
N TYR A 8 37.09 -1.71 -26.46
CA TYR A 8 37.48 -2.90 -25.71
C TYR A 8 38.42 -3.78 -26.55
N ASN A 9 39.40 -4.43 -25.90
CA ASN A 9 40.34 -5.33 -26.55
C ASN A 9 39.71 -6.72 -26.83
N GLU A 10 40.50 -7.63 -27.41
CA GLU A 10 40.09 -9.03 -27.66
C GLU A 10 39.75 -9.84 -26.39
N GLU A 11 40.27 -9.41 -25.24
CA GLU A 11 40.02 -9.98 -23.91
C GLU A 11 38.84 -9.28 -23.19
N LEU A 12 38.14 -8.38 -23.91
CA LEU A 12 37.03 -7.56 -23.42
C LEU A 12 37.40 -6.58 -22.31
N GLU A 13 38.67 -6.24 -22.16
CA GLU A 13 39.10 -5.18 -21.25
C GLU A 13 38.94 -3.81 -21.90
N LYS A 14 38.43 -2.84 -21.15
CA LYS A 14 38.23 -1.47 -21.63
C LYS A 14 39.59 -0.80 -21.87
N ILE A 15 39.79 -0.31 -23.09
CA ILE A 15 41.02 0.37 -23.52
C ILE A 15 40.90 1.89 -23.31
N GLU A 16 39.85 2.50 -23.89
CA GLU A 16 39.71 3.97 -23.94
C GLU A 16 38.26 4.38 -24.21
N SER A 17 37.92 5.64 -23.92
CA SER A 17 36.64 6.26 -24.28
C SER A 17 36.83 7.54 -25.09
N LEU A 18 36.19 7.65 -26.26
CA LEU A 18 36.42 8.73 -27.22
C LEU A 18 35.11 9.45 -27.56
N TYR A 19 35.18 10.77 -27.75
CA TYR A 19 34.05 11.54 -28.32
C TYR A 19 34.06 11.46 -29.84
N VAL A 20 32.99 10.95 -30.43
CA VAL A 20 32.81 10.80 -31.88
C VAL A 20 31.47 11.35 -32.33
N THR A 21 31.26 11.47 -33.64
CA THR A 21 29.98 11.96 -34.18
C THR A 21 28.85 10.96 -33.94
N THR A 22 29.06 9.69 -34.31
CA THR A 22 28.14 8.58 -34.03
C THR A 22 28.92 7.27 -33.93
N LEU A 23 28.35 6.25 -33.27
CA LEU A 23 28.91 4.89 -33.27
C LEU A 23 29.01 4.31 -34.69
N GLN A 24 28.06 4.63 -35.59
CA GLN A 24 28.11 4.19 -36.98
C GLN A 24 29.27 4.80 -37.76
N ASP A 25 29.56 6.10 -37.56
CA ASP A 25 30.69 6.76 -38.22
C ASP A 25 32.03 6.18 -37.72
N PHE A 26 32.13 5.88 -36.42
CA PHE A 26 33.27 5.15 -35.87
C PHE A 26 33.40 3.78 -36.53
N LYS A 27 32.34 2.96 -36.58
CA LYS A 27 32.38 1.61 -37.18
C LYS A 27 32.72 1.63 -38.68
N LYS A 28 32.34 2.67 -39.42
CA LYS A 28 32.69 2.82 -40.86
C LYS A 28 34.19 3.09 -41.08
N ASN A 29 34.84 3.85 -40.19
CA ASN A 29 36.26 4.18 -40.32
C ASN A 29 36.92 4.39 -38.95
N PRO A 30 37.16 3.32 -38.17
CA PRO A 30 37.59 3.44 -36.78
C PRO A 30 39.00 4.01 -36.65
N LYS A 31 39.90 3.72 -37.61
CA LYS A 31 41.27 4.25 -37.65
C LYS A 31 41.33 5.78 -37.79
N LYS A 32 40.27 6.42 -38.30
CA LYS A 32 40.16 7.88 -38.33
C LYS A 32 40.09 8.48 -36.93
N PHE A 33 39.46 7.77 -36.00
CA PHE A 33 39.22 8.23 -34.62
C PHE A 33 40.22 7.63 -33.63
N TYR A 34 40.65 6.39 -33.87
CA TYR A 34 41.61 5.66 -33.06
C TYR A 34 42.63 4.95 -33.96
N PRO A 35 43.78 5.58 -34.28
CA PRO A 35 44.76 5.05 -35.24
C PRO A 35 45.26 3.63 -34.94
N ASP A 36 45.36 3.27 -33.65
CA ASP A 36 45.80 1.95 -33.17
C ASP A 36 44.69 0.88 -33.22
N TRP A 37 43.55 1.17 -33.86
CA TRP A 37 42.44 0.24 -33.99
C TRP A 37 42.85 -1.07 -34.67
N LYS A 38 42.53 -2.18 -34.01
CA LYS A 38 42.69 -3.55 -34.51
C LYS A 38 41.32 -4.17 -34.85
N SER A 39 41.27 -5.02 -35.87
CA SER A 39 40.01 -5.61 -36.35
C SER A 39 39.32 -6.54 -35.35
N ASN A 40 40.07 -7.04 -34.36
CA ASN A 40 39.58 -7.86 -33.27
C ASN A 40 39.16 -7.05 -32.03
N TYR A 41 39.21 -5.71 -32.08
CA TYR A 41 38.68 -4.85 -31.02
C TYR A 41 37.17 -4.66 -31.17
N HIS A 42 36.52 -4.32 -30.06
CA HIS A 42 35.09 -4.07 -30.00
C HIS A 42 34.81 -2.61 -29.65
N ALA A 43 33.72 -2.07 -30.19
CA ALA A 43 33.31 -0.70 -29.93
C ALA A 43 31.80 -0.60 -29.74
N THR A 44 31.41 0.12 -28.69
CA THR A 44 30.02 0.35 -28.30
C THR A 44 29.87 1.77 -27.74
N ASP A 45 28.67 2.30 -27.76
CA ASP A 45 28.29 3.56 -27.10
C ASP A 45 27.79 3.36 -25.65
N LEU A 46 27.88 2.13 -25.15
CA LEU A 46 27.57 1.77 -23.77
C LEU A 46 28.84 1.57 -22.95
N ASP A 47 28.89 2.12 -21.74
CA ASP A 47 29.97 1.86 -20.79
C ASP A 47 29.70 0.54 -20.05
N ILE A 48 30.21 -0.56 -20.61
CA ILE A 48 30.04 -1.92 -20.12
C ILE A 48 31.07 -2.24 -19.04
N LYS A 49 30.60 -2.72 -17.88
CA LYS A 49 31.44 -3.09 -16.72
C LYS A 49 31.83 -4.56 -16.70
N TYR A 50 30.89 -5.44 -17.03
CA TYR A 50 31.06 -6.89 -17.10
C TYR A 50 30.75 -7.37 -18.52
N PRO A 51 31.71 -7.26 -19.44
CA PRO A 51 31.46 -7.54 -20.84
C PRO A 51 31.32 -9.03 -21.13
N LYS A 52 30.47 -9.34 -22.11
CA LYS A 52 30.34 -10.62 -22.79
C LYS A 52 30.24 -10.41 -24.31
N LEU A 53 30.53 -11.47 -25.06
CA LEU A 53 30.32 -11.50 -26.51
C LEU A 53 29.08 -12.32 -26.84
N GLU A 54 28.14 -11.70 -27.56
CA GLU A 54 26.93 -12.35 -28.04
C GLU A 54 26.72 -11.94 -29.51
N ASP A 55 26.64 -12.92 -30.40
CA ASP A 55 26.56 -12.73 -31.87
C ASP A 55 27.64 -11.78 -32.44
N GLY A 56 28.85 -11.85 -31.89
CA GLY A 56 30.00 -11.01 -32.31
C GLY A 56 29.93 -9.55 -31.84
N ASN A 57 28.93 -9.18 -31.04
CA ASN A 57 28.81 -7.86 -30.43
C ASN A 57 29.11 -7.92 -28.93
N ILE A 58 29.80 -6.89 -28.43
CA ILE A 58 30.05 -6.74 -27.00
C ILE A 58 28.77 -6.26 -26.29
N GLN A 59 28.41 -6.90 -25.19
CA GLN A 59 27.24 -6.59 -24.38
C GLN A 59 27.57 -6.68 -22.89
N GLU A 60 26.73 -6.09 -22.05
CA GLU A 60 26.80 -6.22 -20.59
C GLU A 60 26.25 -7.59 -20.17
N LYS A 61 26.89 -8.25 -19.21
CA LYS A 61 26.37 -9.48 -18.61
C LYS A 61 25.05 -9.18 -17.89
N THR A 62 24.14 -10.12 -18.01
CA THR A 62 22.88 -10.15 -17.27
C THR A 62 23.13 -10.39 -15.78
N ARG A 63 22.18 -10.01 -14.93
CA ARG A 63 22.27 -10.26 -13.48
C ARG A 63 22.40 -11.76 -13.19
N GLU A 64 21.76 -12.60 -14.00
CA GLU A 64 21.80 -14.05 -13.91
C GLU A 64 23.20 -14.60 -14.20
N GLU A 65 23.87 -14.12 -15.25
CA GLU A 65 25.25 -14.48 -15.56
C GLU A 65 26.22 -14.03 -14.45
N LEU A 66 26.02 -12.81 -13.93
CA LEU A 66 26.82 -12.30 -12.80
C LEU A 66 26.63 -13.12 -11.52
N ALA A 67 25.41 -13.59 -11.25
CA ALA A 67 25.12 -14.46 -10.11
C ALA A 67 25.84 -15.81 -10.22
N VAL A 68 25.93 -16.39 -11.43
CA VAL A 68 26.66 -17.65 -11.67
C VAL A 68 28.17 -17.47 -11.41
N GLU A 69 28.71 -16.30 -11.74
CA GLU A 69 30.12 -15.95 -11.55
C GLU A 69 30.45 -15.51 -10.12
N GLY A 70 29.45 -15.43 -9.23
CA GLY A 70 29.63 -15.02 -7.84
C GLY A 70 29.92 -13.53 -7.67
N VAL A 71 29.60 -12.70 -8.67
CA VAL A 71 29.70 -11.25 -8.58
C VAL A 71 28.59 -10.72 -7.67
N GLU A 72 28.94 -9.81 -6.77
CA GLU A 72 27.97 -9.16 -5.90
C GLU A 72 27.00 -8.30 -6.72
N ILE A 73 25.71 -8.66 -6.68
CA ILE A 73 24.64 -7.94 -7.36
C ILE A 73 23.62 -7.42 -6.37
N SER A 74 22.96 -6.31 -6.71
CA SER A 74 21.81 -5.82 -5.95
C SER A 74 20.62 -6.76 -6.17
N LEU A 75 19.98 -7.17 -5.07
CA LEU A 75 18.82 -8.07 -5.05
C LEU A 75 17.56 -7.29 -4.69
N ASN A 76 16.45 -7.63 -5.35
CA ASN A 76 15.13 -7.12 -5.00
C ASN A 76 14.58 -7.82 -3.75
N GLU A 77 13.50 -7.29 -3.17
CA GLU A 77 12.80 -7.99 -2.09
C GLU A 77 12.31 -9.37 -2.56
N GLY A 78 12.60 -10.39 -1.75
CA GLY A 78 12.29 -11.78 -2.09
C GLY A 78 13.37 -12.50 -2.90
N GLU A 79 14.38 -11.82 -3.43
CA GLU A 79 15.46 -12.46 -4.18
C GLU A 79 16.60 -12.93 -3.26
N ILE A 80 17.08 -14.14 -3.48
CA ILE A 80 18.30 -14.69 -2.87
C ILE A 80 19.17 -15.36 -3.94
N ILE A 81 20.48 -15.46 -3.68
CA ILE A 81 21.39 -16.26 -4.52
C ILE A 81 21.60 -17.61 -3.85
N GLN A 82 21.29 -18.69 -4.57
CA GLN A 82 21.55 -20.05 -4.14
C GLN A 82 22.12 -20.83 -5.33
N ASP A 83 23.26 -21.49 -5.13
CA ASP A 83 23.98 -22.25 -6.18
C ASP A 83 24.22 -21.45 -7.48
N GLY A 84 24.60 -20.17 -7.33
CA GLY A 84 24.86 -19.26 -8.45
C GLY A 84 23.61 -18.83 -9.22
N LYS A 85 22.41 -19.10 -8.70
CA LYS A 85 21.14 -18.71 -9.32
C LYS A 85 20.36 -17.77 -8.43
N ILE A 86 19.73 -16.79 -9.05
CA ILE A 86 18.76 -15.92 -8.39
C ILE A 86 17.46 -16.71 -8.21
N ILE A 87 17.05 -16.92 -6.96
CA ILE A 87 15.79 -17.54 -6.60
C ILE A 87 14.87 -16.47 -6.02
N VAL A 88 13.61 -16.47 -6.46
CA VAL A 88 12.58 -15.57 -5.96
C VAL A 88 11.70 -16.31 -4.95
N LEU A 89 11.81 -15.94 -3.68
CA LEU A 89 10.93 -16.41 -2.60
C LEU A 89 9.62 -15.62 -2.62
N GLN A 90 8.51 -16.32 -2.82
CA GLN A 90 7.18 -15.72 -2.82
C GLN A 90 6.81 -15.15 -1.44
N LYS A 91 6.22 -13.95 -1.44
CA LYS A 91 5.74 -13.29 -0.22
C LYS A 91 4.58 -14.09 0.38
N PRO A 92 4.69 -14.64 1.61
CA PRO A 92 3.66 -15.53 2.14
C PRO A 92 2.33 -14.83 2.47
N SER A 93 2.40 -13.60 2.95
CA SER A 93 1.21 -12.75 3.19
C SER A 93 1.60 -11.28 3.19
N VAL A 94 0.60 -10.39 3.12
CA VAL A 94 0.81 -8.93 3.13
C VAL A 94 1.60 -8.43 4.35
N TRP A 95 1.49 -9.14 5.47
CA TRP A 95 2.12 -8.84 6.76
C TRP A 95 3.62 -9.16 6.83
N HIS A 96 4.12 -9.98 5.91
CA HIS A 96 5.54 -10.31 5.90
C HIS A 96 6.36 -9.13 5.37
N LYS A 97 7.50 -8.90 6.01
CA LYS A 97 8.51 -7.90 5.61
C LYS A 97 9.78 -8.64 5.21
N TRP A 98 10.47 -8.11 4.22
CA TRP A 98 11.72 -8.72 3.74
C TRP A 98 12.86 -8.40 4.71
N SER A 99 13.62 -9.41 5.15
CA SER A 99 14.78 -9.22 6.02
C SER A 99 16.10 -9.08 5.26
N GLY A 100 16.08 -9.13 3.93
CA GLY A 100 17.27 -9.30 3.08
C GLY A 100 17.54 -10.74 2.68
N THR A 101 17.05 -11.72 3.45
CA THR A 101 17.32 -13.15 3.21
C THR A 101 16.09 -14.04 3.33
N LYS A 102 15.07 -13.61 4.09
CA LYS A 102 13.81 -14.33 4.25
C LYS A 102 12.67 -13.39 4.56
N TRP A 103 11.45 -13.90 4.38
CA TRP A 103 10.24 -13.24 4.85
C TRP A 103 10.11 -13.41 6.36
N ILE A 104 9.96 -12.30 7.07
CA ILE A 104 9.73 -12.27 8.53
C ILE A 104 8.41 -11.58 8.84
N VAL A 105 7.77 -11.99 9.92
CA VAL A 105 6.53 -11.38 10.41
C VAL A 105 6.59 -11.25 11.92
N ASN A 106 6.12 -10.11 12.42
CA ASN A 106 5.92 -9.89 13.85
C ASN A 106 4.42 -9.89 14.15
N LEU A 107 3.93 -10.96 14.77
CA LEU A 107 2.51 -11.11 15.08
C LEU A 107 1.98 -9.98 15.97
N GLU A 108 2.79 -9.43 16.88
CA GLU A 108 2.36 -8.33 17.74
C GLU A 108 2.13 -7.03 16.96
N ASP A 109 2.95 -6.77 15.95
CA ASP A 109 2.75 -5.61 15.08
C ASP A 109 1.51 -5.79 14.20
N VAL A 110 1.30 -7.01 13.67
CA VAL A 110 0.10 -7.36 12.92
C VAL A 110 -1.16 -7.19 13.76
N LYS A 111 -1.14 -7.62 15.02
CA LYS A 111 -2.27 -7.42 15.96
C LYS A 111 -2.55 -5.95 16.22
N LYS A 112 -1.51 -5.12 16.37
CA LYS A 112 -1.69 -3.67 16.56
C LYS A 112 -2.33 -3.01 15.35
N GLU A 113 -1.83 -3.32 14.15
CA GLU A 113 -2.39 -2.79 12.90
C GLU A 113 -3.85 -3.23 12.72
N LYS A 114 -4.14 -4.52 12.95
CA LYS A 114 -5.51 -5.04 12.87
C LYS A 114 -6.44 -4.40 13.91
N LEU A 115 -5.97 -4.18 15.13
CA LEU A 115 -6.76 -3.51 16.16
C LEU A 115 -7.12 -2.08 15.75
N GLU A 116 -6.21 -1.37 15.10
CA GLU A 116 -6.48 -0.01 14.62
C GLU A 116 -7.51 -0.02 13.48
N GLU A 117 -7.41 -0.95 12.54
CA GLU A 117 -8.43 -1.18 11.50
C GLU A 117 -9.82 -1.41 12.13
N LEU A 118 -9.90 -2.26 13.17
CA LEU A 118 -11.15 -2.51 13.90
C LEU A 118 -11.67 -1.25 14.59
N LYS A 119 -10.81 -0.40 15.19
CA LYS A 119 -11.26 0.86 15.82
C LYS A 119 -11.83 1.82 14.78
N ILE A 120 -11.19 1.95 13.63
CA ILE A 120 -11.67 2.81 12.54
C ILE A 120 -13.06 2.34 12.09
N LYS A 121 -13.21 1.04 11.77
CA LYS A 121 -14.49 0.47 11.34
C LYS A 121 -15.58 0.59 12.41
N ARG A 122 -15.23 0.38 13.69
CA ARG A 122 -16.13 0.62 14.83
C ARG A 122 -16.65 2.06 14.83
N ASP A 123 -15.75 3.03 14.70
CA ASP A 123 -16.10 4.45 14.77
C ASP A 123 -16.90 4.91 13.55
N GLU A 124 -16.64 4.34 12.37
CA GLU A 124 -17.44 4.54 11.16
C GLU A 124 -18.87 4.05 11.38
N LEU A 125 -19.05 2.79 11.83
CA LEU A 125 -20.36 2.20 12.13
C LEU A 125 -21.14 3.02 13.19
N CYS A 126 -20.45 3.57 14.19
CA CYS A 126 -21.08 4.44 15.19
C CYS A 126 -21.59 5.76 14.61
N LYS A 127 -20.98 6.28 13.54
CA LYS A 127 -21.31 7.57 12.90
C LYS A 127 -22.32 7.45 11.77
N GLU A 128 -22.73 6.25 11.38
CA GLU A 128 -23.73 6.06 10.33
C GLU A 128 -25.05 6.77 10.66
N ASN A 129 -25.81 7.10 9.62
CA ASN A 129 -27.17 7.60 9.77
C ASN A 129 -28.02 6.56 10.51
N LEU A 130 -29.02 7.04 11.25
CA LEU A 130 -29.89 6.20 12.07
C LEU A 130 -31.27 6.11 11.43
N GLU A 131 -31.76 4.90 11.23
CA GLU A 131 -33.12 4.68 10.75
C GLU A 131 -34.11 4.64 11.92
N MET A 132 -35.21 5.38 11.79
CA MET A 132 -36.38 5.25 12.67
C MET A 132 -37.64 5.46 11.82
N ASN A 133 -38.57 4.49 11.86
CA ASN A 133 -39.85 4.55 11.15
C ASN A 133 -39.71 4.84 9.64
N GLY A 134 -38.71 4.26 8.97
CA GLY A 134 -38.44 4.47 7.54
C GLY A 134 -37.87 5.86 7.20
N SER A 135 -37.46 6.65 8.20
CA SER A 135 -36.79 7.94 8.02
C SER A 135 -35.35 7.86 8.52
N LEU A 136 -34.41 8.40 7.74
CA LEU A 136 -32.98 8.37 8.05
C LEU A 136 -32.52 9.69 8.69
N PHE A 137 -32.06 9.62 9.93
CA PHE A 137 -31.59 10.75 10.72
C PHE A 137 -30.07 10.86 10.70
N GLN A 138 -29.56 12.09 10.57
CA GLN A 138 -28.13 12.38 10.71
C GLN A 138 -27.76 12.44 12.19
N VAL A 139 -26.87 11.54 12.63
CA VAL A 139 -26.36 11.46 14.02
C VAL A 139 -24.83 11.34 14.05
N ARG A 140 -24.16 11.93 13.07
CA ARG A 140 -22.74 11.65 12.72
C ARG A 140 -21.73 12.22 13.71
N ASN A 141 -22.12 13.25 14.47
CA ASN A 141 -21.22 13.97 15.36
C ASN A 141 -21.95 14.40 16.64
N SER A 142 -21.23 15.08 17.54
CA SER A 142 -21.80 15.58 18.80
C SER A 142 -22.84 16.69 18.62
N GLU A 143 -22.73 17.49 17.57
CA GLU A 143 -23.69 18.58 17.29
C GLU A 143 -25.04 18.02 16.83
N ASP A 144 -25.01 17.08 15.88
CA ASP A 144 -26.19 16.37 15.38
C ASP A 144 -26.90 15.64 16.54
N ARG A 145 -26.15 14.92 17.38
CA ARG A 145 -26.68 14.23 18.56
C ARG A 145 -27.24 15.18 19.63
N GLY A 146 -26.53 16.27 19.90
CA GLY A 146 -26.91 17.24 20.92
C GLY A 146 -28.26 17.92 20.66
N LYS A 147 -28.73 17.99 19.40
CA LYS A 147 -30.09 18.48 19.08
C LYS A 147 -31.16 17.55 19.65
N PHE A 148 -31.00 16.24 19.48
CA PHE A 148 -31.94 15.26 20.02
C PHE A 148 -31.88 15.18 21.55
N ASP A 149 -30.69 15.32 22.14
CA ASP A 149 -30.53 15.38 23.60
C ASP A 149 -31.27 16.58 24.20
N ARG A 150 -31.23 17.75 23.53
CA ARG A 150 -31.99 18.93 23.96
C ARG A 150 -33.49 18.71 23.90
N ILE A 151 -34.00 18.05 22.87
CA ILE A 151 -35.42 17.68 22.77
C ILE A 151 -35.80 16.73 23.90
N PHE A 152 -35.01 15.68 24.12
CA PHE A 152 -35.22 14.72 25.21
C PHE A 152 -35.24 15.40 26.59
N LEU A 153 -34.27 16.28 26.86
CA LEU A 153 -34.22 17.06 28.11
C LEU A 153 -35.38 18.06 28.23
N GLY A 154 -35.79 18.69 27.13
CA GLY A 154 -36.92 19.62 27.10
C GLY A 154 -38.25 18.96 27.46
N LEU A 155 -38.46 17.72 27.00
CA LEU A 155 -39.62 16.90 27.40
C LEU A 155 -39.56 16.51 28.88
N LEU A 156 -38.40 16.06 29.38
CA LEU A 156 -38.24 15.73 30.81
C LEU A 156 -38.47 16.94 31.72
N ALA A 157 -37.99 18.11 31.30
CA ALA A 157 -38.19 19.37 32.00
C ALA A 157 -39.61 19.95 31.84
N LYS A 158 -40.49 19.30 31.06
CA LYS A 158 -41.85 19.76 30.73
C LYS A 158 -41.91 21.16 30.08
N VAL A 159 -40.82 21.57 29.43
CA VAL A 159 -40.76 22.82 28.65
C VAL A 159 -41.31 22.59 27.24
N LEU A 160 -41.11 21.38 26.71
CA LEU A 160 -41.72 20.91 25.47
C LEU A 160 -42.90 19.99 25.78
N LYS A 161 -43.92 20.00 24.91
CA LYS A 161 -45.03 19.05 24.97
C LYS A 161 -44.80 17.94 23.95
N GLY A 162 -45.11 16.70 24.33
CA GLY A 162 -44.81 15.53 23.52
C GLY A 162 -45.55 15.49 22.19
N GLU A 163 -46.73 16.10 22.13
CA GLU A 163 -47.62 16.20 20.98
C GLU A 163 -47.25 17.30 19.98
N ASP A 164 -46.44 18.29 20.38
CA ASP A 164 -46.00 19.34 19.49
C ASP A 164 -45.03 18.76 18.44
N THR A 165 -45.06 19.35 17.24
CA THR A 165 -44.29 18.88 16.08
C THR A 165 -43.20 19.86 15.67
N GLU A 166 -42.11 19.32 15.12
CA GLU A 166 -41.02 20.08 14.51
C GLU A 166 -40.70 19.52 13.13
N GLU A 167 -40.54 20.41 12.14
CA GLU A 167 -40.10 20.04 10.80
C GLU A 167 -38.60 19.71 10.84
N TRP A 168 -38.25 18.47 10.49
CA TRP A 168 -36.89 17.99 10.55
C TRP A 168 -36.33 17.69 9.16
N ARG A 169 -35.06 18.08 8.93
CA ARG A 169 -34.32 17.72 7.71
C ARG A 169 -33.66 16.35 7.85
N LEU A 170 -34.06 15.40 7.02
CA LEU A 170 -33.53 14.04 6.97
C LEU A 170 -32.20 13.95 6.22
N ALA A 171 -31.56 12.78 6.31
CA ALA A 171 -30.25 12.53 5.71
C ALA A 171 -30.23 12.61 4.17
N ASP A 172 -31.36 12.35 3.53
CA ASP A 172 -31.57 12.49 2.08
C ASP A 172 -31.92 13.94 1.65
N ASN A 173 -31.86 14.89 2.59
CA ASN A 173 -32.21 16.30 2.44
C ASN A 173 -33.71 16.58 2.25
N THR A 174 -34.58 15.61 2.47
CA THR A 174 -36.02 15.84 2.56
C THR A 174 -36.41 16.41 3.92
N TYR A 175 -37.60 17.00 4.01
CA TYR A 175 -38.16 17.56 5.24
C TYR A 175 -39.41 16.78 5.62
N LYS A 176 -39.60 16.54 6.91
CA LYS A 176 -40.76 15.84 7.44
C LYS A 176 -41.04 16.28 8.87
N ASP A 177 -42.31 16.42 9.22
CA ASP A 177 -42.74 16.72 10.58
C ASP A 177 -42.64 15.49 11.47
N PHE A 178 -42.11 15.69 12.68
CA PHE A 178 -42.07 14.68 13.73
C PHE A 178 -42.55 15.29 15.04
N THR A 179 -43.22 14.48 15.86
CA THR A 179 -43.52 14.88 17.23
C THR A 179 -42.26 14.91 18.08
N TYR A 180 -42.22 15.75 19.11
CA TYR A 180 -41.10 15.73 20.06
C TYR A 180 -40.91 14.36 20.72
N THR A 181 -42.00 13.62 20.94
CA THR A 181 -41.97 12.24 21.46
C THR A 181 -41.27 11.26 20.51
N GLU A 182 -41.37 11.46 19.20
CA GLU A 182 -40.65 10.63 18.22
C GLU A 182 -39.16 10.98 18.21
N LEU A 183 -38.84 12.27 18.10
CA LEU A 183 -37.45 12.75 18.06
C LEU A 183 -36.69 12.41 19.35
N SER A 184 -37.37 12.39 20.50
CA SER A 184 -36.76 12.05 21.80
C SER A 184 -36.36 10.58 21.94
N LYS A 185 -36.75 9.69 21.02
CA LYS A 185 -36.33 8.28 21.01
C LYS A 185 -34.97 8.07 20.35
N ILE A 186 -34.57 9.00 19.49
CA ILE A 186 -33.30 8.93 18.75
C ILE A 186 -32.09 8.77 19.68
N PRO A 187 -32.03 9.44 20.86
CA PRO A 187 -30.94 9.24 21.81
C PRO A 187 -30.76 7.82 22.30
N GLU A 188 -31.87 7.14 22.61
CA GLU A 188 -31.87 5.75 23.04
C GLU A 188 -31.43 4.82 21.90
N LEU A 189 -31.98 5.02 20.69
CA LEU A 189 -31.67 4.20 19.52
C LEU A 189 -30.19 4.26 19.13
N TYR A 190 -29.58 5.46 19.07
CA TYR A 190 -28.14 5.54 18.78
C TYR A 190 -27.32 4.91 19.92
N SER A 191 -27.73 5.08 21.19
CA SER A 191 -27.02 4.52 22.35
C SER A 191 -27.07 2.99 22.36
N GLU A 192 -28.20 2.39 21.95
CA GLU A 192 -28.31 0.95 21.75
C GLU A 192 -27.40 0.44 20.63
N ARG A 193 -27.36 1.15 19.49
CA ARG A 193 -26.47 0.83 18.38
C ARG A 193 -25.02 0.84 18.83
N GLU A 194 -24.57 1.92 19.48
CA GLU A 194 -23.20 2.03 20.00
C GLU A 194 -22.89 0.88 20.97
N ARG A 195 -23.78 0.58 21.93
CA ARG A 195 -23.59 -0.56 22.85
C ARG A 195 -23.43 -1.90 22.12
N LYS A 196 -24.22 -2.16 21.07
CA LYS A 196 -24.09 -3.38 20.26
C LYS A 196 -22.74 -3.43 19.54
N ILE A 197 -22.35 -2.34 18.88
CA ILE A 197 -21.07 -2.22 18.17
C ILE A 197 -19.89 -2.41 19.13
N PHE A 198 -19.89 -1.75 20.30
CA PHE A 198 -18.83 -1.89 21.29
C PHE A 198 -18.76 -3.29 21.91
N LYS A 199 -19.90 -3.97 22.07
CA LYS A 199 -19.94 -5.38 22.50
C LYS A 199 -19.29 -6.28 21.45
N GLN A 200 -19.61 -6.08 20.18
CA GLN A 200 -18.97 -6.80 19.07
C GLN A 200 -17.48 -6.51 19.00
N PHE A 201 -17.08 -5.23 19.08
CA PHE A 201 -15.67 -4.82 19.13
C PHE A 201 -14.91 -5.55 20.25
N LYS A 202 -15.48 -5.63 21.46
CA LYS A 202 -14.87 -6.33 22.59
C LYS A 202 -14.66 -7.82 22.30
N SER A 203 -15.62 -8.48 21.65
CA SER A 203 -15.43 -9.89 21.24
C SER A 203 -14.33 -10.04 20.20
N LEU A 204 -14.24 -9.12 19.23
CA LEU A 204 -13.19 -9.13 18.20
C LEU A 204 -11.80 -8.86 18.80
N ASP A 205 -11.67 -7.89 19.71
CA ASP A 205 -10.44 -7.60 20.45
C ASP A 205 -9.98 -8.80 21.30
N THR A 206 -10.94 -9.53 21.90
CA THR A 206 -10.63 -10.76 22.64
C THR A 206 -10.13 -11.86 21.69
N ALA A 207 -10.80 -12.07 20.56
CA ALA A 207 -10.36 -13.03 19.54
C ALA A 207 -8.97 -12.68 19.01
N LEU A 208 -8.69 -11.39 18.79
CA LEU A 208 -7.40 -10.90 18.29
C LEU A 208 -6.26 -11.16 19.28
N LYS A 209 -6.52 -11.01 20.58
CA LYS A 209 -5.54 -11.34 21.63
C LYS A 209 -5.22 -12.83 21.65
N LEU A 210 -6.23 -13.68 21.45
CA LEU A 210 -6.10 -15.14 21.43
C LEU A 210 -5.49 -15.69 20.13
N ALA A 211 -5.54 -14.93 19.03
CA ALA A 211 -5.00 -15.36 17.75
C ALA A 211 -3.49 -15.64 17.84
N THR A 212 -3.08 -16.80 17.34
CA THR A 212 -1.67 -17.25 17.33
C THR A 212 -1.08 -17.32 15.93
N THR A 213 -1.91 -17.21 14.89
CA THR A 213 -1.49 -17.23 13.49
C THR A 213 -1.99 -16.01 12.73
N ILE A 214 -1.35 -15.70 11.60
CA ILE A 214 -1.81 -14.65 10.69
C ILE A 214 -3.22 -14.96 10.16
N GLU A 215 -3.47 -16.22 9.81
CA GLU A 215 -4.75 -16.66 9.26
C GLU A 215 -5.90 -16.44 10.26
N ASP A 216 -5.65 -16.68 11.55
CA ASP A 216 -6.62 -16.37 12.61
C ASP A 216 -6.91 -14.86 12.66
N ILE A 217 -5.87 -14.03 12.55
CA ILE A 217 -6.01 -12.56 12.59
C ILE A 217 -6.80 -12.07 11.36
N GLU A 218 -6.55 -12.62 10.18
CA GLU A 218 -7.20 -12.23 8.93
C GLU A 218 -8.70 -12.58 8.92
N LYS A 219 -9.12 -13.64 9.63
CA LYS A 219 -10.53 -14.00 9.82
C LYS A 219 -11.30 -13.04 10.73
N ILE A 220 -10.62 -12.17 11.49
CA ILE A 220 -11.26 -11.24 12.43
C ILE A 220 -11.73 -10.01 11.66
N THR A 221 -13.05 -9.92 11.46
CA THR A 221 -13.70 -8.80 10.79
C THR A 221 -14.97 -8.39 11.55
N PHE A 222 -15.32 -7.10 11.51
CA PHE A 222 -16.65 -6.61 11.90
C PHE A 222 -17.73 -7.13 10.97
#